data_AF-A0A396CJN7-F1
#
_entry.id   AF-A0A396CJN7-F1
#
_cell.length_a   1.000
_cell.length_b   1.000
_cell.length_c   1.000
_cell.angle_alpha   90.00
_cell.angle_beta   90.00
_cell.angle_gamma   90.00
#
_symmetry.space_group_name_H-M   'P 1'
#
loop_
_entity.id
_entity.type
_entity.pdbx_description
1 polymer ?
#
loop_
_entity_poly.entity_id
_entity_poly.type
_entity_poly.pdbx_seq_one_letter_code
_entity_poly.pdbx_strand_id
1 'polypeptide(L)'
;MAKMRDSRIELLRIVLMWTVMAHHFVVHNADSVSVFPGSFTRFFYNIFFYPIGRTAVGCFVAITIWFVAGKAGYSIKQAVKQIASIEGTVLFYSIALGFFFMLRGDIQVSPTNLIDIFAPILTGSSWWFITVYAWLVFLLPFLIPALHALDQKLHLYLSIFLVCAFGFLRYVPLFWIPIDGLLVDFIIICVLVCYIRWYVDLSTVNIRLLVAYCIASFAGVAISFYGQFHFDGLPGSTFANLYNGFFGSPASIFSLVIAISVLLIDFKMPHFSSRFVNAIAKLCFATYPHF
;
A
#
# COMPACT_ATOMS: atom_id res chain seq x y z
N MET A 1 -30.84 10.31 8.83
CA MET A 1 -29.65 10.66 9.65
C MET A 1 -28.41 10.52 8.77
N ALA A 2 -27.58 11.55 8.64
CA ALA A 2 -26.31 11.42 7.93
C ALA A 2 -25.46 10.37 8.65
N LYS A 3 -25.00 9.35 7.91
CA LYS A 3 -24.14 8.30 8.46
C LYS A 3 -22.87 8.96 9.00
N MET A 4 -22.62 8.81 10.30
CA MET A 4 -21.49 9.45 10.96
C MET A 4 -20.20 8.80 10.44
N ARG A 5 -19.26 9.61 9.93
CA ARG A 5 -17.97 9.12 9.44
C ARG A 5 -17.15 8.54 10.59
N ASP A 6 -16.57 7.38 10.32
CA ASP A 6 -15.72 6.64 11.24
C ASP A 6 -14.29 7.20 11.23
N SER A 7 -13.96 8.04 12.22
CA SER A 7 -12.72 8.81 12.20
C SER A 7 -11.46 7.97 12.43
N ARG A 8 -11.57 6.72 12.89
CA ARG A 8 -10.41 5.80 13.04
C ARG A 8 -9.77 5.48 11.68
N ILE A 9 -10.60 5.17 10.67
CA ILE A 9 -10.15 4.87 9.32
C ILE A 9 -9.57 6.11 8.64
N GLU A 10 -10.18 7.27 8.89
CA GLU A 10 -9.70 8.54 8.38
C GLU A 10 -8.34 8.91 9.00
N LEU A 11 -8.17 8.68 10.30
CA LEU A 11 -6.90 8.86 10.99
C LEU A 11 -5.84 7.90 10.47
N LEU A 12 -6.16 6.62 10.32
CA LEU A 12 -5.27 5.62 9.75
C LEU A 12 -4.79 6.07 8.37
N ARG A 13 -5.70 6.53 7.50
CA ARG A 13 -5.33 7.04 6.17
C ARG A 13 -4.41 8.25 6.23
N ILE A 14 -4.66 9.20 7.12
CA ILE A 14 -3.76 10.35 7.32
C ILE A 14 -2.36 9.87 7.71
N VAL A 15 -2.27 8.93 8.65
CA VAL A 15 -1.00 8.35 9.09
C VAL A 15 -0.30 7.60 7.96
N LEU A 16 -1.04 6.84 7.15
CA LEU A 16 -0.49 6.13 5.98
C LEU A 16 0.04 7.11 4.93
N MET A 17 -0.68 8.17 4.61
CA MET A 17 -0.22 9.21 3.68
C MET A 17 1.05 9.89 4.21
N TRP A 18 1.09 10.23 5.50
CA TRP A 18 2.29 10.78 6.12
C TRP A 18 3.47 9.81 6.06
N THR A 19 3.21 8.51 6.26
CA THR A 19 4.24 7.46 6.20
C THR A 19 4.82 7.31 4.80
N VAL A 20 3.98 7.37 3.76
CA VAL A 20 4.42 7.39 2.35
C VAL A 20 5.26 8.63 2.06
N MET A 21 4.85 9.80 2.54
CA MET A 21 5.61 11.04 2.41
C MET A 21 6.96 10.96 3.13
N ALA A 22 7.00 10.45 4.36
CA ALA A 22 8.24 10.27 5.13
C ALA A 22 9.21 9.32 4.42
N HIS A 23 8.70 8.24 3.83
CA HIS A 23 9.49 7.35 2.98
C HIS A 23 10.09 8.08 1.77
N HIS A 24 9.29 8.79 0.98
CA HIS A 24 9.79 9.55 -0.17
C HIS A 24 10.81 10.62 0.23
N PHE A 25 10.62 11.27 1.39
CA PHE A 25 11.58 12.23 1.92
C PHE A 25 12.94 11.61 2.24
N VAL A 26 12.98 10.34 2.63
CA VAL A 26 14.22 9.63 2.93
C VAL A 26 14.85 9.05 1.65
N VAL A 27 14.05 8.48 0.74
CA VAL A 27 14.55 7.81 -0.46
C VAL A 27 14.97 8.78 -1.56
N HIS A 28 14.26 9.91 -1.72
CA HIS A 28 14.53 10.90 -2.75
C HIS A 28 15.21 12.16 -2.20
N ASN A 29 15.78 12.08 -0.99
CA ASN A 29 16.59 13.16 -0.47
C ASN A 29 17.87 13.32 -1.31
N ALA A 30 18.44 14.53 -1.33
CA ALA A 30 19.73 14.78 -1.96
C ALA A 30 20.84 14.00 -1.22
N ASP A 31 20.74 13.93 0.10
CA ASP A 31 21.69 13.22 0.95
C ASP A 31 21.21 11.83 1.33
N SER A 32 22.10 10.83 1.26
CA SER A 32 21.78 9.47 1.72
C SER A 32 21.68 9.40 3.25
N VAL A 33 21.01 8.36 3.79
CA VAL A 33 20.93 8.12 5.24
C VAL A 33 22.31 8.01 5.91
N SER A 34 23.39 7.75 5.17
CA SER A 34 24.74 7.68 5.71
C SER A 34 25.27 9.01 6.27
N VAL A 35 24.70 10.15 5.88
CA VAL A 35 25.17 11.47 6.36
C VAL A 35 24.84 11.72 7.84
N PHE A 36 23.82 11.06 8.40
CA PHE A 36 23.46 11.23 9.81
C PHE A 36 24.60 10.74 10.72
N PRO A 37 25.09 11.50 11.71
CA PRO A 37 26.28 11.10 12.48
C PRO A 37 26.04 9.92 13.44
N GLY A 38 24.79 9.73 13.91
CA GLY A 38 24.45 8.70 14.89
C GLY A 38 24.18 7.33 14.25
N SER A 39 24.87 6.28 14.71
CA SER A 39 24.65 4.90 14.27
C SER A 39 23.21 4.42 14.51
N PHE A 40 22.65 4.74 15.67
CA PHE A 40 21.24 4.45 15.98
C PHE A 40 20.27 5.18 15.05
N THR A 41 20.54 6.44 14.74
CA THR A 41 19.74 7.22 13.78
C THR A 41 19.77 6.57 12.41
N ARG A 42 20.96 6.26 11.87
CA ARG A 42 21.10 5.56 10.59
C ARG A 42 20.33 4.24 10.58
N PHE A 43 20.46 3.45 11.65
CA PHE A 43 19.73 2.20 11.79
C PHE A 43 18.23 2.41 11.75
N PHE A 44 17.69 3.32 12.57
CA PHE A 44 16.26 3.60 12.62
C PHE A 44 15.70 4.05 11.26
N TYR A 45 16.40 4.93 10.55
CA TYR A 45 15.99 5.38 9.22
C TYR A 45 16.01 4.23 8.20
N ASN A 46 17.05 3.39 8.20
CA ASN A 46 17.14 2.24 7.29
C ASN A 46 16.09 1.16 7.58
N ILE A 47 15.75 0.89 8.85
CA ILE A 47 14.77 -0.14 9.19
C ILE A 47 13.33 0.35 9.01
N PHE A 48 13.07 1.60 9.35
CA PHE A 48 11.72 2.13 9.40
C PHE A 48 11.38 2.98 8.17
N PHE A 49 11.85 4.22 8.11
CA PHE A 49 11.38 5.16 7.07
C PHE A 49 11.81 4.78 5.65
N TYR A 50 13.00 4.21 5.50
CA TYR A 50 13.52 3.84 4.19
C TYR A 50 12.66 2.78 3.49
N PRO A 51 12.20 1.68 4.13
CA PRO A 51 11.38 0.68 3.45
C PRO A 51 9.86 0.73 3.71
N ILE A 52 9.37 1.43 4.75
CA ILE A 52 7.95 1.35 5.18
C ILE A 52 6.94 1.88 4.15
N GLY A 53 7.38 2.68 3.17
CA GLY A 53 6.49 3.33 2.19
C GLY A 53 5.60 2.34 1.43
N ARG A 54 6.15 1.19 1.01
CA ARG A 54 5.38 0.17 0.28
C ARG A 54 4.38 -0.55 1.17
N THR A 55 4.71 -0.77 2.43
CA THR A 55 3.76 -1.29 3.42
C THR A 55 2.60 -0.34 3.63
N ALA A 56 2.87 0.96 3.73
CA ALA A 56 1.82 1.97 3.89
C ALA A 56 0.89 2.02 2.66
N VAL A 57 1.47 1.93 1.45
CA VAL A 57 0.72 1.76 0.20
C VAL A 57 -0.15 0.50 0.22
N GLY A 58 0.40 -0.64 0.66
CA GLY A 58 -0.34 -1.89 0.78
C GLY A 58 -1.52 -1.81 1.75
N CYS A 59 -1.32 -1.17 2.90
CA CYS A 59 -2.39 -0.95 3.88
C CYS A 59 -3.50 -0.03 3.30
N PHE A 60 -3.10 1.01 2.57
CA PHE A 60 -4.05 1.92 1.93
C PHE A 60 -4.92 1.22 0.86
N VAL A 61 -4.31 0.31 0.09
CA VAL A 61 -5.03 -0.57 -0.85
C VAL A 61 -5.93 -1.55 -0.11
N ALA A 62 -5.45 -2.16 0.98
CA ALA A 62 -6.23 -3.07 1.81
C ALA A 62 -7.49 -2.42 2.39
N ILE A 63 -7.41 -1.17 2.86
CA ILE A 63 -8.58 -0.39 3.31
C ILE A 63 -9.63 -0.31 2.20
N THR A 64 -9.20 0.02 0.98
CA THR A 64 -10.11 0.14 -0.17
C THR A 64 -10.80 -1.18 -0.46
N ILE A 65 -10.02 -2.25 -0.61
CA ILE A 65 -10.55 -3.59 -0.89
C ILE A 65 -11.52 -4.01 0.21
N TRP A 66 -11.18 -3.81 1.48
CA TRP A 66 -12.03 -4.18 2.61
C TRP A 66 -13.44 -3.57 2.50
N PHE A 67 -13.52 -2.28 2.18
CA PHE A 67 -14.80 -1.58 2.03
C PHE A 67 -15.51 -1.89 0.72
N VAL A 68 -14.80 -2.31 -0.33
CA VAL A 68 -15.41 -2.69 -1.60
C VAL A 68 -15.94 -4.13 -1.54
N ALA A 69 -15.15 -5.06 -1.01
CA ALA A 69 -15.52 -6.47 -0.78
C ALA A 69 -16.67 -6.63 0.22
N GLY A 70 -16.85 -5.66 1.13
CA GLY A 70 -18.00 -5.62 2.04
C GLY A 70 -19.33 -5.15 1.39
N LYS A 71 -19.33 -4.74 0.12
CA LYS A 71 -20.52 -4.26 -0.59
C LYS A 71 -21.07 -5.34 -1.51
N ALA A 72 -22.36 -5.61 -1.38
CA ALA A 72 -23.07 -6.39 -2.39
C ALA A 72 -23.11 -5.63 -3.72
N GLY A 73 -22.67 -6.27 -4.81
CA GLY A 73 -22.85 -5.77 -6.17
C GLY A 73 -22.00 -4.56 -6.55
N TYR A 74 -20.74 -4.49 -6.09
CA TYR A 74 -19.80 -3.46 -6.59
C TYR A 74 -19.67 -3.55 -8.11
N SER A 75 -20.12 -2.50 -8.82
CA SER A 75 -20.28 -2.54 -10.28
C SER A 75 -19.24 -1.71 -11.02
N ILE A 76 -19.07 -1.99 -12.32
CA ILE A 76 -18.22 -1.20 -13.22
C ILE A 76 -18.56 0.29 -13.15
N LYS A 77 -19.85 0.65 -13.07
CA LYS A 77 -20.28 2.05 -12.93
C LYS A 77 -19.74 2.70 -11.66
N GLN A 78 -19.69 1.98 -10.55
CA GLN A 78 -19.14 2.48 -9.29
C GLN A 78 -17.61 2.60 -9.35
N ALA A 79 -16.93 1.63 -9.97
CA ALA A 79 -15.49 1.70 -10.23
C ALA A 79 -15.12 2.90 -11.08
N VAL A 80 -15.80 3.11 -12.22
CA VAL A 80 -15.58 4.26 -13.10
C VAL A 80 -15.85 5.58 -12.38
N LYS A 81 -16.93 5.67 -11.57
CA LYS A 81 -17.22 6.88 -10.77
C LYS A 81 -16.09 7.17 -9.78
N GLN A 82 -15.54 6.15 -9.14
CA GLN A 82 -14.43 6.28 -8.19
C GLN A 82 -13.14 6.73 -8.90
N ILE A 83 -12.82 6.12 -10.04
CA ILE A 83 -11.67 6.49 -10.87
C ILE A 83 -11.81 7.94 -11.36
N ALA A 84 -12.98 8.34 -11.86
CA ALA A 84 -13.22 9.71 -12.30
C ALA A 84 -13.08 10.75 -11.17
N SER A 85 -13.53 10.41 -9.95
CA SER A 85 -13.33 11.27 -8.78
C SER A 85 -11.85 11.43 -8.42
N ILE A 86 -11.08 10.35 -8.56
CA ILE A 86 -9.64 10.36 -8.31
C ILE A 86 -8.94 11.18 -9.39
N GLU A 87 -9.25 10.92 -10.67
CA GLU A 87 -8.71 11.66 -11.81
C GLU A 87 -8.94 13.16 -11.67
N GLY A 88 -10.14 13.60 -11.27
CA GLY A 88 -10.40 15.03 -11.06
C GLY A 88 -9.49 15.67 -10.01
N THR A 89 -9.14 14.92 -8.95
CA THR A 89 -8.21 15.40 -7.91
C THR A 89 -6.78 15.45 -8.44
N VAL A 90 -6.34 14.39 -9.13
CA VAL A 90 -4.99 14.32 -9.69
C VAL A 90 -4.78 15.34 -10.78
N LEU A 91 -5.73 15.48 -11.70
CA LEU A 91 -5.70 16.44 -12.78
C LEU A 91 -5.55 17.86 -12.26
N PHE A 92 -6.27 18.23 -11.19
CA PHE A 92 -6.11 19.52 -10.54
C PHE A 92 -4.65 19.77 -10.10
N TYR A 93 -4.04 18.81 -9.38
CA TYR A 93 -2.66 18.94 -8.92
C TYR A 93 -1.63 18.84 -10.06
N SER A 94 -1.88 17.97 -11.05
CA SER A 94 -1.01 17.77 -12.21
C SER A 94 -0.92 19.06 -13.05
N ILE A 95 -2.07 19.72 -13.28
CA ILE A 95 -2.12 21.03 -13.95
C ILE A 95 -1.40 22.10 -13.11
N ALA A 96 -1.76 22.25 -11.83
CA ALA A 96 -1.20 23.30 -10.98
C ALA A 96 0.33 23.19 -10.83
N LEU A 97 0.82 21.98 -10.52
CA LEU A 97 2.25 21.73 -10.36
C LEU A 97 2.97 21.70 -11.71
N GLY A 98 2.36 21.11 -12.74
CA GLY A 98 2.93 21.04 -14.09
C GLY A 98 3.23 22.43 -14.65
N PHE A 99 2.27 23.35 -14.58
CA PHE A 99 2.50 24.74 -15.00
C PHE A 99 3.51 25.46 -14.11
N PHE A 100 3.47 25.26 -12.79
CA PHE A 100 4.45 25.85 -11.88
C PHE A 100 5.89 25.44 -12.24
N PHE A 101 6.14 24.15 -12.47
CA PHE A 101 7.46 23.64 -12.84
C PHE A 101 7.85 24.00 -14.28
N MET A 102 6.89 24.12 -15.20
CA MET A 102 7.16 24.68 -16.53
C MET A 102 7.62 26.15 -16.46
N LEU A 103 6.98 26.97 -15.63
CA LEU A 103 7.36 28.38 -15.44
C LEU A 103 8.75 28.55 -14.83
N ARG A 104 9.17 27.61 -13.96
CA ARG A 104 10.55 27.59 -13.43
C ARG A 104 11.59 27.05 -14.41
N GLY A 105 11.16 26.47 -15.53
CA GLY A 105 12.05 25.80 -16.48
C GLY A 105 12.49 24.39 -16.07
N ASP A 106 11.90 23.83 -15.00
CA ASP A 106 12.17 22.47 -14.52
C ASP A 106 11.54 21.42 -15.46
N ILE A 107 10.45 21.76 -16.14
CA ILE A 107 9.78 20.91 -17.14
C ILE A 107 9.78 21.63 -18.49
N GLN A 108 10.28 20.96 -19.53
CA GLN A 108 10.27 21.48 -20.90
C GLN A 108 8.86 21.44 -21.49
N VAL A 109 8.51 22.45 -22.29
CA VAL A 109 7.23 22.45 -23.00
C VAL A 109 7.33 21.49 -24.20
N SER A 110 6.68 20.34 -24.08
CA SER A 110 6.60 19.34 -25.14
C SER A 110 5.21 18.69 -25.17
N PRO A 111 4.78 18.12 -26.31
CA PRO A 111 3.52 17.38 -26.38
C PRO A 111 3.43 16.25 -25.35
N THR A 112 4.54 15.56 -25.08
CA THR A 112 4.57 14.47 -24.08
C THR A 112 4.29 14.99 -22.68
N ASN A 113 4.90 16.09 -22.28
CA ASN A 113 4.72 16.67 -20.95
C ASN A 113 3.33 17.30 -20.79
N LEU A 114 2.78 17.87 -21.86
CA LEU A 114 1.41 18.37 -21.87
C LEU A 114 0.39 17.22 -21.71
N ILE A 115 0.59 16.10 -22.40
CA ILE A 115 -0.30 14.93 -22.24
C ILE A 115 -0.20 14.38 -20.81
N ASP A 116 0.99 14.28 -20.22
CA ASP A 116 1.15 13.83 -18.82
C ASP A 116 0.47 14.77 -17.81
N ILE A 117 0.47 16.08 -18.09
CA ILE A 117 -0.22 17.07 -17.25
C ILE A 117 -1.75 16.92 -17.35
N PHE A 118 -2.29 16.76 -18.56
CA PHE A 118 -3.75 16.77 -18.81
C PHE A 118 -4.41 15.39 -18.76
N ALA A 119 -3.64 14.30 -18.76
CA ALA A 119 -4.14 12.93 -18.67
C ALA A 119 -3.28 12.08 -17.71
N PRO A 120 -3.11 12.50 -16.45
CA PRO A 120 -2.09 11.95 -15.54
C PRO A 120 -2.28 10.47 -15.21
N ILE A 121 -3.52 9.99 -15.07
CA ILE A 121 -3.76 8.55 -14.83
C ILE A 121 -3.51 7.74 -16.11
N LEU A 122 -3.85 8.27 -17.28
CA LEU A 122 -3.70 7.57 -18.56
C LEU A 122 -2.23 7.37 -18.94
N THR A 123 -1.39 8.39 -18.76
CA THR A 123 0.05 8.29 -19.02
C THR A 123 0.77 7.53 -17.92
N GLY A 124 0.42 7.79 -16.66
CA GLY A 124 1.01 7.14 -15.49
C GLY A 124 2.49 7.39 -15.28
N SER A 125 3.13 8.31 -16.02
CA SER A 125 4.56 8.64 -15.91
C SER A 125 4.86 9.30 -14.56
N SER A 126 4.15 10.39 -14.23
CA SER A 126 4.35 11.12 -12.98
C SER A 126 3.52 10.56 -11.82
N TRP A 127 2.40 9.90 -12.14
CA TRP A 127 1.39 9.48 -11.16
C TRP A 127 1.20 7.95 -11.11
N TRP A 128 2.29 7.20 -11.28
CA TRP A 128 2.31 5.74 -11.42
C TRP A 128 1.50 4.98 -10.35
N PHE A 129 1.57 5.40 -9.08
CA PHE A 129 0.80 4.77 -8.00
C PHE A 129 -0.70 4.88 -8.26
N ILE A 130 -1.16 6.08 -8.64
CA ILE A 130 -2.58 6.37 -8.84
C ILE A 130 -3.09 5.65 -10.08
N THR A 131 -2.28 5.57 -11.13
CA THR A 131 -2.59 4.79 -12.33
C THR A 131 -2.81 3.32 -11.98
N VAL A 132 -1.87 2.69 -11.27
CA VAL A 132 -2.00 1.28 -10.88
C VAL A 132 -3.18 1.07 -9.92
N TYR A 133 -3.42 2.02 -9.01
CA TYR A 133 -4.57 2.00 -8.13
C TYR A 133 -5.90 2.07 -8.92
N ALA A 134 -5.99 2.92 -9.93
CA ALA A 134 -7.16 2.99 -10.82
C ALA A 134 -7.38 1.68 -11.58
N TRP A 135 -6.30 1.04 -12.06
CA TRP A 135 -6.39 -0.29 -12.66
C TRP A 135 -6.93 -1.34 -11.69
N LEU A 136 -6.46 -1.36 -10.45
CA LEU A 136 -7.04 -2.25 -9.43
C LEU A 136 -8.53 -1.98 -9.25
N VAL A 137 -8.92 -0.72 -9.02
CA VAL A 137 -10.32 -0.33 -8.81
C VAL A 137 -11.20 -0.76 -9.98
N PHE A 138 -10.72 -0.62 -11.21
CA PHE A 138 -11.41 -1.10 -12.42
C PHE A 138 -11.55 -2.62 -12.45
N LEU A 139 -10.57 -3.37 -11.93
CA LEU A 139 -10.59 -4.84 -11.86
C LEU A 139 -11.48 -5.39 -10.74
N LEU A 140 -11.72 -4.63 -9.65
CA LEU A 140 -12.50 -5.11 -8.49
C LEU A 140 -13.90 -5.67 -8.82
N PRO A 141 -14.71 -5.07 -9.71
CA PRO A 141 -16.01 -5.63 -10.13
C PRO A 141 -15.92 -7.00 -10.81
N PHE A 142 -14.75 -7.40 -11.30
CA PHE A 142 -14.51 -8.71 -11.91
C PHE A 142 -13.87 -9.69 -10.91
N LEU A 143 -12.87 -9.21 -10.16
CA LEU A 143 -12.15 -10.02 -9.18
C LEU A 143 -13.06 -10.47 -8.03
N ILE A 144 -13.90 -9.59 -7.51
CA ILE A 144 -14.74 -9.91 -6.34
C ILE A 144 -15.75 -11.03 -6.65
N PRO A 145 -16.55 -10.96 -7.72
CA PRO A 145 -17.42 -12.08 -8.10
C PRO A 145 -16.66 -13.38 -8.36
N ALA A 146 -15.48 -13.30 -9.00
CA ALA A 146 -14.64 -14.48 -9.25
C ALA A 146 -14.17 -15.13 -7.94
N LEU A 147 -13.74 -14.33 -6.96
CA LEU A 147 -13.35 -14.83 -5.64
C LEU A 147 -14.53 -15.37 -4.83
N HIS A 148 -15.72 -14.75 -4.94
CA HIS A 148 -16.94 -15.26 -4.33
C HIS A 148 -17.41 -16.60 -4.91
N ALA A 149 -17.06 -16.91 -6.16
CA ALA A 149 -17.35 -18.20 -6.76
C ALA A 149 -16.47 -19.34 -6.22
N LEU A 150 -15.34 -19.01 -5.57
CA LEU A 150 -14.52 -19.98 -4.87
C LEU A 150 -15.18 -20.34 -3.54
N ASP A 151 -15.14 -21.61 -3.16
CA ASP A 151 -15.44 -21.98 -1.79
C ASP A 151 -14.38 -21.44 -0.81
N GLN A 152 -14.73 -21.40 0.47
CA GLN A 152 -13.85 -20.88 1.52
C GLN A 152 -12.48 -21.59 1.57
N LYS A 153 -12.43 -22.92 1.34
CA LYS A 153 -11.17 -23.67 1.42
C LYS A 153 -10.27 -23.34 0.23
N LEU A 154 -10.83 -23.27 -0.97
CA LEU A 154 -10.10 -22.94 -2.17
C LEU A 154 -9.59 -21.49 -2.16
N HIS A 155 -10.40 -20.55 -1.66
CA HIS A 155 -9.95 -19.15 -1.44
C HIS A 155 -8.83 -19.07 -0.40
N LEU A 156 -8.89 -19.87 0.68
CA LEU A 156 -7.80 -19.97 1.64
C LEU A 156 -6.52 -20.50 0.98
N TYR A 157 -6.60 -21.59 0.23
CA TYR A 157 -5.45 -22.18 -0.45
C TYR A 157 -4.84 -21.21 -1.46
N LEU A 158 -5.65 -20.50 -2.22
CA LEU A 158 -5.20 -19.45 -3.12
C LEU A 158 -4.48 -18.33 -2.35
N SER A 159 -5.04 -17.89 -1.23
CA SER A 159 -4.44 -16.84 -0.39
C SER A 159 -3.08 -17.29 0.16
N ILE A 160 -2.99 -18.50 0.73
CA ILE A 160 -1.73 -19.06 1.23
C ILE A 160 -0.72 -19.20 0.10
N PHE A 161 -1.12 -19.76 -1.03
CA PHE A 161 -0.25 -19.93 -2.20
C PHE A 161 0.34 -18.58 -2.65
N LEU A 162 -0.49 -17.55 -2.83
CA LEU A 162 -0.03 -16.24 -3.28
C LEU A 162 0.89 -15.57 -2.26
N VAL A 163 0.56 -15.63 -0.97
CA VAL A 163 1.41 -15.09 0.11
C VAL A 163 2.76 -15.83 0.18
N CYS A 164 2.76 -17.16 0.07
CA CYS A 164 4.00 -17.94 0.09
C CYS A 164 4.84 -17.69 -1.16
N ALA A 165 4.24 -17.77 -2.36
CA ALA A 165 4.96 -17.63 -3.62
C ALA A 165 5.51 -16.21 -3.81
N PHE A 166 4.66 -15.19 -3.67
CA PHE A 166 5.02 -13.81 -4.00
C PHE A 166 5.48 -13.00 -2.78
N GLY A 167 5.00 -13.35 -1.58
CA GLY A 167 5.41 -12.68 -0.35
C GLY A 167 6.70 -13.19 0.24
N PHE A 168 7.07 -14.45 0.00
CA PHE A 168 8.29 -15.05 0.57
C PHE A 168 9.21 -15.69 -0.48
N LEU A 169 8.77 -16.73 -1.19
CA LEU A 169 9.62 -17.54 -2.07
C LEU A 169 10.28 -16.72 -3.18
N ARG A 170 9.58 -15.71 -3.72
CA ARG A 170 10.14 -14.75 -4.70
C ARG A 170 11.43 -14.06 -4.23
N TYR A 171 11.66 -13.97 -2.91
CA TYR A 171 12.85 -13.34 -2.33
C TYR A 171 13.92 -14.35 -1.91
N VAL A 172 13.64 -15.65 -1.99
CA VAL A 172 14.62 -16.69 -1.69
C VAL A 172 15.48 -16.93 -2.95
N PRO A 173 16.82 -16.88 -2.86
CA PRO A 173 17.70 -17.19 -3.98
C PRO A 173 17.35 -18.55 -4.61
N LEU A 174 17.56 -18.66 -5.93
CA LEU A 174 17.24 -19.84 -6.76
C LEU A 174 15.76 -20.05 -7.08
N PHE A 175 14.84 -19.34 -6.44
CA PHE A 175 13.42 -19.32 -6.84
C PHE A 175 13.18 -18.19 -7.84
N TRP A 176 12.97 -18.54 -9.11
CA TRP A 176 12.68 -17.57 -10.16
C TRP A 176 11.18 -17.51 -10.46
N ILE A 177 10.55 -16.39 -10.10
CA ILE A 177 9.15 -16.09 -10.44
C ILE A 177 9.16 -14.82 -11.30
N PRO A 178 9.02 -14.92 -12.64
CA PRO A 178 9.15 -13.79 -13.57
C PRO A 178 7.88 -12.92 -13.62
N ILE A 179 7.30 -12.64 -12.46
CA ILE A 179 6.06 -11.87 -12.34
C ILE A 179 6.31 -10.84 -11.25
N ASP A 180 6.35 -9.59 -11.67
CA ASP A 180 6.53 -8.42 -10.82
C ASP A 180 5.57 -7.29 -11.21
N GLY A 181 5.64 -6.19 -10.45
CA GLY A 181 4.82 -5.02 -10.67
C GLY A 181 3.77 -4.80 -9.60
N LEU A 182 3.49 -3.52 -9.35
CA LEU A 182 2.62 -3.09 -8.27
C LEU A 182 1.17 -3.59 -8.42
N LEU A 183 0.70 -3.76 -9.66
CA LEU A 183 -0.65 -4.25 -9.92
C LEU A 183 -0.82 -5.70 -9.44
N VAL A 184 0.20 -6.54 -9.64
CA VAL A 184 0.21 -7.93 -9.15
C VAL A 184 0.14 -7.94 -7.63
N ASP A 185 0.96 -7.11 -6.98
CA ASP A 185 0.96 -6.97 -5.51
C ASP A 185 -0.42 -6.54 -4.99
N PHE A 186 -1.11 -5.64 -5.69
CA PHE A 186 -2.45 -5.20 -5.34
C PHE A 186 -3.50 -6.29 -5.52
N ILE A 187 -3.37 -7.13 -6.55
CA ILE A 187 -4.24 -8.30 -6.75
C ILE A 187 -4.03 -9.32 -5.62
N ILE A 188 -2.78 -9.57 -5.21
CA ILE A 188 -2.49 -10.47 -4.08
C ILE A 188 -3.12 -9.94 -2.79
N ILE A 189 -2.96 -8.64 -2.51
CA ILE A 189 -3.63 -7.98 -1.38
C ILE A 189 -5.15 -8.11 -1.51
N CYS A 190 -5.71 -7.97 -2.73
CA CYS A 190 -7.14 -8.14 -2.99
C CYS A 190 -7.62 -9.53 -2.58
N VAL A 191 -6.95 -10.59 -3.03
CA VAL A 191 -7.31 -11.97 -2.68
C VAL A 191 -7.28 -12.18 -1.17
N LEU A 192 -6.19 -11.76 -0.51
CA LEU A 192 -5.99 -11.95 0.92
C LEU A 192 -7.03 -11.16 1.74
N VAL A 193 -7.22 -9.88 1.43
CA VAL A 193 -8.14 -9.00 2.18
C VAL A 193 -9.59 -9.45 2.00
N CYS A 194 -9.99 -9.88 0.80
CA CYS A 194 -11.32 -10.45 0.57
C CYS A 194 -11.53 -11.72 1.43
N TYR A 195 -10.54 -12.61 1.51
CA TYR A 195 -10.64 -13.81 2.35
C TYR A 195 -10.88 -13.43 3.81
N ILE A 196 -10.05 -12.53 4.35
CA ILE A 196 -10.17 -12.07 5.74
C ILE A 196 -11.53 -11.41 5.96
N ARG A 197 -11.96 -10.54 5.02
CA ARG A 197 -13.22 -9.80 5.13
C ARG A 197 -14.45 -10.70 5.19
N TRP A 198 -14.46 -11.80 4.45
CA TRP A 198 -15.65 -12.65 4.33
C TRP A 198 -15.67 -13.80 5.33
N TYR A 199 -14.51 -14.32 5.72
CA TYR A 199 -14.42 -15.58 6.45
C TYR A 199 -13.79 -15.50 7.84
N VAL A 200 -13.13 -14.38 8.20
CA VAL A 200 -12.51 -14.22 9.52
C VAL A 200 -13.44 -13.46 10.45
N ASP A 201 -13.83 -14.09 11.56
CA ASP A 201 -14.54 -13.41 12.63
C ASP A 201 -13.59 -12.55 13.46
N LEU A 202 -13.68 -11.23 13.29
CA LEU A 202 -12.89 -10.25 14.00
C LEU A 202 -13.06 -10.31 15.53
N SER A 203 -14.16 -10.86 16.04
CA SER A 203 -14.39 -11.02 17.49
C SER A 203 -13.30 -11.91 18.12
N THR A 204 -12.90 -12.96 17.40
CA THR A 204 -11.92 -13.97 17.83
C THR A 204 -10.46 -13.50 17.72
N VAL A 205 -10.19 -12.48 16.90
CA VAL A 205 -8.83 -12.01 16.61
C VAL A 205 -8.22 -11.31 17.83
N ASN A 206 -7.10 -11.80 18.34
CA ASN A 206 -6.44 -11.18 19.49
C ASN A 206 -5.54 -9.99 19.08
N ILE A 207 -5.86 -8.80 19.59
CA ILE A 207 -5.07 -7.59 19.32
C ILE A 207 -3.60 -7.71 19.74
N ARG A 208 -3.31 -8.41 20.85
CA ARG A 208 -1.93 -8.61 21.33
C ARG A 208 -1.12 -9.47 20.34
N LEU A 209 -1.77 -10.45 19.69
CA LEU A 209 -1.13 -11.24 18.65
C LEU A 209 -0.87 -10.40 17.40
N LEU A 210 -1.80 -9.54 16.98
CA LEU A 210 -1.58 -8.63 15.85
C LEU A 210 -0.39 -7.69 16.12
N VAL A 211 -0.31 -7.12 17.33
CA VAL A 211 0.84 -6.30 17.74
C VAL A 211 2.13 -7.12 17.74
N ALA A 212 2.10 -8.36 18.25
CA ALA A 212 3.24 -9.25 18.21
C ALA A 212 3.69 -9.56 16.77
N TYR A 213 2.76 -9.77 15.83
CA TYR A 213 3.07 -9.97 14.42
C TYR A 213 3.68 -8.73 13.76
N CYS A 214 3.19 -7.53 14.07
CA CYS A 214 3.83 -6.28 13.64
C CYS A 214 5.28 -6.19 14.15
N ILE A 215 5.49 -6.41 15.45
CA ILE A 215 6.83 -6.34 16.07
C ILE A 215 7.75 -7.39 15.46
N ALA A 216 7.27 -8.62 15.30
CA ALA A 216 8.04 -9.71 14.70
C ALA A 216 8.42 -9.41 13.24
N SER A 217 7.54 -8.76 12.48
CA SER A 217 7.82 -8.35 11.10
C SER A 217 8.90 -7.27 11.05
N PHE A 218 8.82 -6.24 11.90
CA PHE A 218 9.88 -5.23 11.99
C PHE A 218 11.21 -5.80 12.48
N ALA A 219 11.18 -6.74 13.43
CA ALA A 219 12.37 -7.47 13.85
C ALA A 219 12.95 -8.29 12.68
N GLY A 220 12.10 -8.94 11.88
CA GLY A 220 12.50 -9.63 10.65
C GLY A 220 13.19 -8.70 9.65
N VAL A 221 12.66 -7.50 9.44
CA VAL A 221 13.29 -6.46 8.59
C VAL A 221 14.66 -6.05 9.15
N ALA A 222 14.77 -5.84 10.46
CA ALA A 222 16.05 -5.50 11.10
C ALA A 222 17.08 -6.63 10.95
N ILE A 223 16.65 -7.88 11.11
CA ILE A 223 17.49 -9.07 10.91
C ILE A 223 17.91 -9.18 9.44
N SER A 224 17.01 -8.95 8.48
CA SER A 224 17.33 -8.93 7.06
C SER A 224 18.32 -7.82 6.69
N PHE A 225 18.14 -6.62 7.24
CA PHE A 225 19.07 -5.52 7.01
C PHE A 225 20.45 -5.77 7.61
N TYR A 226 20.53 -6.38 8.80
CA TYR A 226 21.82 -6.72 9.42
C TYR A 226 22.48 -7.90 8.70
N GLY A 227 21.71 -8.93 8.39
CA GLY A 227 22.19 -10.20 7.83
C GLY A 227 22.81 -10.05 6.45
N GLN A 228 22.32 -9.13 5.61
CA GLN A 228 22.91 -8.87 4.28
C GLN A 228 24.37 -8.39 4.34
N PHE A 229 24.82 -7.85 5.47
CA PHE A 229 26.21 -7.36 5.65
C PHE A 229 27.09 -8.30 6.47
N HIS A 230 26.52 -9.34 7.09
CA HIS A 230 27.23 -10.23 8.03
C HIS A 230 27.29 -11.69 7.58
N PHE A 231 26.58 -12.04 6.51
CA PHE A 231 26.60 -13.37 5.92
C PHE A 231 26.96 -13.28 4.45
N ASP A 232 27.80 -14.20 3.98
CA ASP A 232 28.19 -14.31 2.58
C ASP A 232 27.36 -15.36 1.83
N GLY A 233 27.36 -15.29 0.49
CA GLY A 233 26.74 -16.30 -0.37
C GLY A 233 25.20 -16.33 -0.32
N LEU A 234 24.63 -17.54 -0.29
CA LEU A 234 23.17 -17.73 -0.33
C LEU A 234 22.44 -17.11 0.88
N PRO A 235 22.91 -17.24 2.13
CA PRO A 235 22.28 -16.57 3.26
C PRO A 235 22.29 -15.03 3.15
N GLY A 236 23.43 -14.43 2.80
CA GLY A 236 23.57 -12.97 2.62
C GLY A 236 22.62 -12.42 1.56
N SER A 237 22.57 -13.08 0.39
CA SER A 237 21.64 -12.71 -0.69
C SER A 237 20.18 -12.90 -0.30
N THR A 238 19.83 -13.92 0.50
CA THR A 238 18.47 -14.09 1.02
C THR A 238 18.07 -12.92 1.92
N PHE A 239 18.94 -12.51 2.84
CA PHE A 239 18.68 -11.36 3.70
C PHE A 239 18.52 -10.07 2.90
N ALA A 240 19.40 -9.84 1.92
CA ALA A 240 19.32 -8.69 1.04
C ALA A 240 18.01 -8.66 0.25
N ASN A 241 17.61 -9.79 -0.34
CA ASN A 241 16.37 -9.91 -1.10
C ASN A 241 15.12 -9.70 -0.24
N LEU A 242 15.10 -10.20 0.99
CA LEU A 242 13.98 -9.99 1.92
C LEU A 242 13.86 -8.52 2.33
N TYR A 243 14.98 -7.85 2.61
CA TYR A 243 14.99 -6.41 2.89
C TYR A 243 14.53 -5.60 1.68
N ASN A 244 15.04 -5.92 0.48
CA ASN A 244 14.61 -5.30 -0.78
C ASN A 244 13.14 -5.58 -1.08
N GLY A 245 12.62 -6.77 -0.73
CA GLY A 245 11.20 -7.09 -0.83
C GLY A 245 10.33 -6.20 0.03
N PHE A 246 10.74 -5.96 1.28
CA PHE A 246 10.05 -5.02 2.17
C PHE A 246 10.06 -3.59 1.61
N PHE A 247 11.21 -3.14 1.09
CA PHE A 247 11.38 -1.84 0.45
C PHE A 247 10.57 -1.69 -0.85
N GLY A 248 10.47 -2.75 -1.66
CA GLY A 248 10.02 -2.68 -3.05
C GLY A 248 8.59 -3.16 -3.29
N SER A 249 8.05 -4.02 -2.43
CA SER A 249 6.78 -4.70 -2.66
C SER A 249 5.82 -4.60 -1.47
N PRO A 250 4.60 -4.06 -1.68
CA PRO A 250 3.51 -4.14 -0.71
C PRO A 250 3.05 -5.56 -0.41
N ALA A 251 3.33 -6.52 -1.31
CA ALA A 251 2.98 -7.92 -1.15
C ALA A 251 4.10 -8.77 -0.53
N SER A 252 5.26 -8.20 -0.20
CA SER A 252 6.26 -8.91 0.60
C SER A 252 5.68 -9.34 1.95
N ILE A 253 6.15 -10.45 2.49
CA ILE A 253 5.56 -11.05 3.71
C ILE A 253 5.56 -10.07 4.89
N PHE A 254 6.65 -9.31 5.07
CA PHE A 254 6.73 -8.29 6.12
C PHE A 254 5.72 -7.16 5.88
N SER A 255 5.60 -6.67 4.64
CA SER A 255 4.60 -5.65 4.30
C SER A 255 3.17 -6.13 4.51
N LEU A 256 2.83 -7.34 4.07
CA LEU A 256 1.49 -7.91 4.23
C LEU A 256 1.13 -8.08 5.71
N VAL A 257 2.03 -8.67 6.50
CA VAL A 257 1.75 -8.91 7.93
C VAL A 257 1.56 -7.58 8.65
N ILE A 258 2.40 -6.57 8.40
CA ILE A 258 2.25 -5.24 9.01
C ILE A 258 0.96 -4.56 8.55
N ALA A 259 0.72 -4.49 7.23
CA ALA A 259 -0.44 -3.80 6.67
C ALA A 259 -1.76 -4.40 7.15
N ILE A 260 -1.89 -5.74 7.14
CA ILE A 260 -3.08 -6.44 7.62
C ILE A 260 -3.23 -6.30 9.13
N SER A 261 -2.15 -6.46 9.90
CA SER A 261 -2.22 -6.34 11.36
C SER A 261 -2.64 -4.94 11.79
N VAL A 262 -2.06 -3.88 11.20
CA VAL A 262 -2.45 -2.49 11.46
C VAL A 262 -3.92 -2.24 11.12
N LEU A 263 -4.37 -2.71 9.96
CA LEU A 263 -5.78 -2.58 9.54
C LEU A 263 -6.73 -3.27 10.53
N LEU A 264 -6.41 -4.49 10.94
CA LEU A 264 -7.24 -5.25 11.88
C LEU A 264 -7.22 -4.65 13.29
N ILE A 265 -6.07 -4.12 13.74
CA ILE A 265 -5.96 -3.37 15.00
C ILE A 265 -6.91 -2.16 14.97
N ASP A 266 -6.89 -1.38 13.89
CA ASP A 266 -7.76 -0.20 13.74
C ASP A 266 -9.25 -0.57 13.80
N PHE A 267 -9.66 -1.67 13.15
CA PHE A 267 -11.05 -2.14 13.23
C PHE A 267 -11.47 -2.61 14.62
N LYS A 268 -10.52 -3.04 15.46
CA LYS A 268 -10.80 -3.40 16.87
C LYS A 268 -10.73 -2.21 17.82
N MET A 269 -10.23 -1.05 17.38
CA MET A 269 -10.27 0.17 18.20
C MET A 269 -11.70 0.68 18.38
N PRO A 270 -12.02 1.28 19.55
CA PRO A 270 -13.30 1.91 19.78
C PRO A 270 -13.64 2.92 18.68
N HIS A 271 -14.87 2.88 18.20
CA HIS A 271 -15.37 3.87 17.27
C HIS A 271 -15.29 5.28 17.89
N PHE A 272 -14.81 6.24 17.11
CA PHE A 272 -14.85 7.65 17.48
C PHE A 272 -15.14 8.52 16.26
N SER A 273 -15.64 9.73 16.52
CA SER A 273 -15.84 10.75 15.51
C SER A 273 -15.17 12.04 15.95
N SER A 274 -14.33 12.61 15.08
CA SER A 274 -13.62 13.87 15.32
C SER A 274 -13.78 14.79 14.12
N ARG A 275 -14.30 16.00 14.37
CA ARG A 275 -14.44 17.04 13.33
C ARG A 275 -13.09 17.42 12.73
N PHE A 276 -12.04 17.48 13.57
CA PHE A 276 -10.68 17.81 13.14
C PHE A 276 -10.12 16.75 12.21
N VAL A 277 -10.17 15.47 12.62
CA VAL A 277 -9.69 14.36 11.79
C VAL A 277 -10.45 14.32 10.47
N ASN A 278 -11.77 14.46 10.50
CA ASN A 278 -12.60 14.45 9.31
C ASN A 278 -12.35 15.67 8.39
N ALA A 279 -11.92 16.81 8.94
CA ALA A 279 -11.55 17.99 8.16
C ALA A 279 -10.21 17.77 7.44
N ILE A 280 -9.19 17.27 8.15
CA ILE A 280 -7.88 16.94 7.55
C ILE A 280 -8.04 15.83 6.52
N ALA A 281 -8.84 14.80 6.80
CA ALA A 281 -9.03 13.67 5.89
C ALA A 281 -9.67 14.07 4.55
N LYS A 282 -10.38 15.20 4.48
CA LYS A 282 -10.88 15.77 3.21
C LYS A 282 -9.78 16.42 2.38
N LEU A 283 -8.69 16.87 3.01
CA LEU A 283 -7.51 17.42 2.35
C LEU A 283 -6.57 16.30 1.89
N CYS A 284 -6.62 15.14 2.56
CA CYS A 284 -5.87 13.95 2.16
C CYS A 284 -6.55 13.25 0.98
N PHE A 285 -5.73 12.64 0.12
CA PHE A 285 -6.17 11.94 -1.08
C PHE A 285 -7.24 10.88 -0.78
N ALA A 286 -8.46 11.08 -1.29
CA ALA A 286 -9.64 10.25 -1.05
C ALA A 286 -9.77 9.10 -2.05
N THR A 287 -9.76 7.86 -1.56
CA THR A 287 -9.61 6.68 -2.44
C THR A 287 -10.65 5.60 -2.27
N TYR A 288 -11.34 5.50 -1.15
CA TYR A 288 -12.50 4.62 -1.00
C TYR A 288 -13.79 5.45 -0.99
N PRO A 289 -14.90 4.93 -1.51
CA PRO A 289 -16.10 5.73 -1.56
C PRO A 289 -16.65 5.91 -0.14
N HIS A 290 -16.73 7.17 0.29
CA HIS A 290 -17.33 7.55 1.58
C HIS A 290 -18.84 7.26 1.53
N PHE A 291 -19.32 6.45 2.47
CA PHE A 291 -20.74 6.21 2.67
C PHE A 291 -21.10 6.39 4.14
#